data_AF-A0A2P4PSY0-F1
#
_entry.id   AF-A0A2P4PSY0-F1
#
_cell.length_a   1.000
_cell.length_b   1.000
_cell.length_c   1.000
_cell.angle_alpha   90.00
_cell.angle_beta   90.00
_cell.angle_gamma   90.00
#
_symmetry.space_group_name_H-M   'P 1'
#
loop_
_entity.id
_entity.type
_entity.pdbx_description
1 polymer ?
#
loop_
_entity_poly.entity_id
_entity_poly.type
_entity_poly.pdbx_seq_one_letter_code
_entity_poly.pdbx_strand_id
1 'polypeptide(L)'
;MSSQPNFNEHYKNLLDQLPPSMKKDVWLRLTNRKNRPLSEEQVRGIHPDIEELLTREVNRYFNKKNRQKIKIEANTSSDGSSTLSRLDGFEKQLEERELCVQQRENNIKKTIDAQVAEERKRLKDEYDALKSRLESEYNNCMLEEQQKSSSADLERQYKSCISTLDKANAVKDKEIGRLSASLSRYKNEIKDLKHVLSSVKKTIKTLDDIIYSKDQTIIAYYDGICSINPDCIDNTIEPTIFYEKEAKVLWTRWHDDAKDDLNIRKKYTFRTLV
;
A
#
# COMPACT_ATOMS: atom_id res chain seq x y z
N MET A 1 -16.60 90.20 8.07
CA MET A 1 -18.01 89.94 7.72
C MET A 1 -18.41 88.62 8.37
N SER A 2 -19.41 88.60 9.24
CA SER A 2 -19.80 87.40 9.99
C SER A 2 -20.73 86.52 9.15
N SER A 3 -20.19 85.45 8.56
CA SER A 3 -20.96 84.42 7.86
C SER A 3 -22.00 83.81 8.80
N GLN A 4 -23.28 83.74 8.39
CA GLN A 4 -24.29 83.03 9.16
C GLN A 4 -23.90 81.55 9.31
N PRO A 5 -24.06 80.94 10.50
CA PRO A 5 -23.84 79.51 10.67
C PRO A 5 -24.76 78.73 9.73
N ASN A 6 -24.18 78.02 8.76
CA ASN A 6 -24.93 77.23 7.79
C ASN A 6 -24.65 75.74 8.01
N PHE A 7 -25.43 75.14 8.91
CA PHE A 7 -25.35 73.71 9.20
C PHE A 7 -26.13 72.90 8.16
N ASN A 8 -25.70 71.66 7.94
CA ASN A 8 -26.45 70.70 7.12
C ASN A 8 -27.88 70.49 7.66
N GLU A 9 -28.85 70.34 6.75
CA GLU A 9 -30.26 70.11 7.08
C GLU A 9 -30.49 68.86 7.95
N HIS A 10 -29.60 67.85 7.85
CA HIS A 10 -29.60 66.65 8.69
C HIS A 10 -29.63 66.97 10.20
N TYR A 11 -29.02 68.08 10.62
CA TYR A 11 -28.92 68.47 12.03
C TYR A 11 -30.03 69.40 12.51
N LYS A 12 -31.01 69.74 11.65
CA LYS A 12 -32.09 70.68 11.95
C LYS A 12 -32.84 70.33 13.25
N ASN A 13 -33.13 69.05 13.45
CA ASN A 13 -33.80 68.55 14.66
C ASN A 13 -33.01 68.81 15.95
N LEU A 14 -31.68 68.72 15.93
CA LEU A 14 -30.82 69.01 17.07
C LEU A 14 -30.66 70.53 17.27
N LEU A 15 -30.57 71.26 16.17
CA LEU A 15 -30.41 72.71 16.19
C LEU A 15 -31.67 73.40 16.71
N ASP A 16 -32.87 72.97 16.34
CA ASP A 16 -34.13 73.59 16.80
C ASP A 16 -34.35 73.47 18.31
N GLN A 17 -33.64 72.54 18.96
CA GLN A 17 -33.65 72.38 20.41
C GLN A 17 -32.71 73.35 21.15
N LEU A 18 -31.82 74.06 20.43
CA LEU A 18 -30.82 74.96 20.99
C LEU A 18 -31.16 76.45 20.78
N PRO A 19 -30.87 77.32 21.77
CA PRO A 19 -30.99 78.78 21.59
C PRO A 19 -30.05 79.31 20.49
N PRO A 20 -30.43 80.39 19.78
CA PRO A 20 -29.61 80.98 18.70
C PRO A 20 -28.17 81.34 19.10
N SER A 21 -27.93 81.74 20.36
CA SER A 21 -26.60 82.03 20.89
C SER A 21 -25.71 80.79 20.97
N MET A 22 -26.27 79.63 21.31
CA MET A 22 -25.55 78.37 21.43
C MET A 22 -25.26 77.76 20.05
N LYS A 23 -26.16 77.92 19.07
CA LYS A 23 -25.89 77.52 17.68
C LYS A 23 -24.65 78.23 17.12
N LYS A 24 -24.50 79.52 17.41
CA LYS A 24 -23.34 80.33 17.01
C LYS A 24 -22.04 79.90 17.71
N ASP A 25 -22.11 79.57 19.00
CA ASP A 25 -20.95 79.07 19.76
C ASP A 25 -20.48 77.70 19.26
N VAL A 26 -21.40 76.77 18.99
CA VAL A 26 -21.06 75.47 18.39
C VAL A 26 -20.38 75.64 17.03
N TRP A 27 -20.91 76.52 16.18
CA TRP A 27 -20.30 76.83 14.89
C TRP A 27 -18.86 77.33 15.04
N LEU A 28 -18.62 78.30 15.94
CA LEU A 28 -17.29 78.82 16.24
C LEU A 28 -16.33 77.74 16.76
N ARG A 29 -16.82 76.79 17.56
CA ARG A 29 -15.99 75.69 18.09
C ARG A 29 -15.62 74.66 17.02
N LEU A 30 -16.46 74.46 16.01
CA LEU A 30 -16.19 73.57 14.89
C LEU A 30 -15.18 74.18 13.92
N THR A 31 -15.29 75.49 13.64
CA THR A 31 -14.42 76.20 12.69
C THR A 31 -13.09 76.65 13.29
N ASN A 32 -13.01 76.95 14.59
CA ASN A 32 -11.79 77.41 15.27
C ASN A 32 -11.14 76.35 16.19
N ARG A 33 -11.37 75.06 15.95
CA ARG A 33 -10.86 73.97 16.80
C ARG A 33 -9.32 73.92 16.76
N LYS A 34 -8.65 74.17 17.90
CA LYS A 34 -7.16 74.25 18.02
C LYS A 34 -6.38 73.07 17.44
N ASN A 35 -6.94 71.86 17.45
CA ASN A 35 -6.21 70.64 17.06
C ASN A 35 -6.69 70.04 15.72
N ARG A 36 -7.80 70.54 15.13
CA ARG A 36 -8.36 70.09 13.83
C ARG A 36 -9.59 70.93 13.41
N PRO A 37 -9.42 72.15 12.85
CA PRO A 37 -10.56 72.96 12.42
C PRO A 37 -11.26 72.28 11.24
N LEU A 38 -12.58 72.12 11.32
CA LEU A 38 -13.37 71.62 10.20
C LEU A 38 -13.56 72.80 9.22
N SER A 39 -13.27 72.56 7.94
CA SER A 39 -13.57 73.54 6.89
C SER A 39 -15.08 73.78 6.78
N GLU A 40 -15.49 74.95 6.28
CA GLU A 40 -16.92 75.27 6.16
C GLU A 40 -17.69 74.27 5.30
N GLU A 41 -17.03 73.65 4.31
CA GLU A 41 -17.58 72.61 3.46
C GLU A 41 -17.80 71.29 4.23
N GLN A 42 -16.88 70.94 5.15
CA GLN A 42 -17.02 69.76 6.01
C GLN A 42 -18.12 69.93 7.06
N VAL A 43 -18.32 71.16 7.57
CA VAL A 43 -19.41 71.46 8.52
C VAL A 43 -20.78 71.51 7.83
N ARG A 44 -20.80 71.82 6.53
CA ARG A 44 -21.97 71.68 5.66
C ARG A 44 -22.23 70.24 5.22
N GLY A 45 -21.28 69.32 5.40
CA GLY A 45 -21.46 67.88 5.21
C GLY A 45 -22.06 67.17 6.42
N ILE A 46 -22.24 65.85 6.32
CA ILE A 46 -22.64 64.99 7.45
C ILE A 46 -21.35 64.40 8.06
N HIS A 47 -21.01 64.79 9.29
CA HIS A 47 -19.83 64.31 10.00
C HIS A 47 -20.19 63.85 11.42
N PRO A 48 -19.75 62.65 11.85
CA PRO A 48 -20.11 62.10 13.16
C PRO A 48 -19.66 62.98 14.34
N ASP A 49 -18.47 63.58 14.28
CA ASP A 49 -18.01 64.54 15.31
C ASP A 49 -18.98 65.73 15.52
N ILE A 50 -19.66 66.21 14.47
CA ILE A 50 -20.61 67.32 14.56
C ILE A 50 -21.87 66.87 15.28
N GLU A 51 -22.35 65.66 14.97
CA GLU A 51 -23.52 65.06 15.59
C GLU A 51 -23.30 64.75 17.08
N GLU A 52 -22.15 64.18 17.42
CA GLU A 52 -21.77 63.92 18.81
C GLU A 52 -21.69 65.22 19.62
N LEU A 53 -21.05 66.25 19.06
CA LEU A 53 -20.95 67.56 19.70
C LEU A 53 -22.30 68.23 19.89
N LEU A 54 -23.17 68.22 18.88
CA LEU A 54 -24.53 68.76 18.97
C LEU A 54 -25.36 68.00 20.00
N THR A 55 -25.32 66.67 19.99
CA THR A 55 -26.05 65.82 20.94
C THR A 55 -25.60 66.09 22.37
N ARG A 56 -24.29 66.21 22.60
CA ARG A 56 -23.73 66.57 23.90
C ARG A 56 -24.17 67.97 24.34
N GLU A 57 -24.20 68.93 23.42
CA GLU A 57 -24.60 70.31 23.70
C GLU A 57 -26.10 70.44 24.03
N VAL A 58 -26.94 69.73 23.29
CA VAL A 58 -28.39 69.58 23.55
C VAL A 58 -28.61 68.99 24.94
N ASN A 59 -27.97 67.86 25.25
CA ASN A 59 -28.06 67.24 26.57
C ASN A 59 -27.59 68.18 27.68
N ARG A 60 -26.49 68.92 27.47
CA ARG A 60 -25.99 69.90 28.44
C ARG A 60 -26.99 71.03 28.67
N TYR A 61 -27.61 71.54 27.61
CA TYR A 61 -28.61 72.60 27.68
C TYR A 61 -29.85 72.15 28.46
N PHE A 62 -30.43 71.00 28.10
CA PHE A 62 -31.60 70.47 28.82
C PHE A 62 -31.30 70.16 30.27
N ASN A 63 -30.13 69.58 30.58
CA ASN A 63 -29.72 69.35 31.97
C ASN A 63 -29.59 70.66 32.76
N LYS A 64 -29.03 71.71 32.15
CA LYS A 64 -28.92 73.03 32.78
C LYS A 64 -30.29 73.70 32.96
N LYS A 65 -31.17 73.60 31.96
CA LYS A 65 -32.54 74.12 31.98
C LYS A 65 -33.39 73.43 33.05
N ASN A 66 -33.30 72.10 33.16
CA ASN A 66 -34.02 71.32 34.17
C ASN A 66 -33.54 71.67 35.58
N ARG A 67 -32.22 71.81 35.79
CA ARG A 67 -31.68 72.28 37.08
C ARG A 67 -32.19 73.67 37.46
N GLN A 68 -32.27 74.59 36.49
CA GLN A 68 -32.84 75.92 36.74
C GLN A 68 -34.34 75.87 37.02
N LYS A 69 -35.10 75.03 36.31
CA LYS A 69 -36.54 74.82 36.56
C LYS A 69 -36.78 74.31 37.99
N ILE A 70 -36.02 73.30 38.42
CA ILE A 70 -36.09 72.76 39.79
C ILE A 70 -35.74 73.85 40.82
N LYS A 71 -34.69 74.64 40.56
CA LYS A 71 -34.26 75.73 41.45
C LYS A 71 -35.31 76.85 41.56
N ILE A 72 -35.99 77.18 40.47
CA ILE A 72 -37.06 78.19 40.46
C ILE A 72 -38.29 77.64 41.20
N GLU A 73 -38.78 76.44 40.85
CA GLU A 73 -39.92 75.81 41.52
C GLU A 73 -39.74 75.68 43.04
N ALA A 74 -38.53 75.32 43.50
CA ALA A 74 -38.21 75.22 44.92
C ALA A 74 -38.30 76.57 45.66
N ASN A 75 -38.14 77.69 44.95
CA ASN A 75 -38.19 79.04 45.54
C ASN A 75 -39.58 79.70 45.41
N THR A 76 -40.50 79.16 44.59
CA THR A 76 -41.84 79.75 44.38
C THR A 76 -42.96 79.08 45.18
N SER A 77 -42.75 77.88 45.74
CA SER A 77 -43.77 77.19 46.56
C SER A 77 -43.62 77.52 48.05
N SER A 78 -44.32 78.56 48.50
CA SER A 78 -44.40 78.99 49.90
C SER A 78 -45.29 78.11 50.79
N ASP A 79 -45.55 76.85 50.43
CA ASP A 79 -46.47 76.00 51.20
C ASP A 79 -45.97 74.56 51.36
N GLY A 80 -45.66 74.19 52.62
CA GLY A 80 -45.02 72.94 53.02
C GLY A 80 -45.90 71.68 52.86
N SER A 81 -47.19 71.85 52.53
CA SER A 81 -48.06 70.73 52.16
C SER A 81 -47.69 70.13 50.79
N SER A 82 -47.23 70.96 49.85
CA SER A 82 -46.88 70.54 48.48
C SER A 82 -45.58 69.72 48.39
N THR A 83 -44.70 69.81 49.40
CA THR A 83 -43.40 69.12 49.41
C THR A 83 -43.52 67.65 49.81
N LEU A 84 -44.45 67.30 50.71
CA LEU A 84 -44.65 65.91 51.15
C LEU A 84 -45.26 65.05 50.04
N SER A 85 -46.25 65.57 49.30
CA SER A 85 -46.85 64.86 48.17
C SER A 85 -45.88 64.63 47.01
N ARG A 86 -44.89 65.52 46.84
CA ARG A 86 -43.81 65.36 45.85
C ARG A 86 -42.81 64.28 46.27
N LEU A 87 -42.47 64.20 47.56
CA LEU A 87 -41.60 63.15 48.09
C LEU A 87 -42.23 61.76 47.95
N ASP A 88 -43.52 61.61 48.27
CA ASP A 88 -44.27 60.35 48.03
C ASP A 88 -44.25 59.94 46.55
N GLY A 89 -44.39 60.90 45.63
CA GLY A 89 -44.26 60.66 44.19
C GLY A 89 -42.86 60.24 43.76
N PHE A 90 -41.80 60.74 44.40
CA PHE A 90 -40.43 60.32 44.14
C PHE A 90 -40.13 58.93 44.70
N GLU A 91 -40.67 58.60 45.88
CA GLU A 91 -40.49 57.29 46.52
C GLU A 91 -41.10 56.17 45.66
N LYS A 92 -42.33 56.36 45.17
CA LYS A 92 -42.97 55.44 44.22
C LYS A 92 -42.18 55.26 42.92
N GLN A 93 -41.66 56.35 42.36
CA GLN A 93 -40.81 56.27 41.16
C GLN A 93 -39.49 55.53 41.41
N LEU A 94 -38.96 55.62 42.64
CA LEU A 94 -37.74 54.93 43.02
C LEU A 94 -37.99 53.42 43.13
N GLU A 95 -39.08 53.02 43.81
CA GLU A 95 -39.51 51.62 43.92
C GLU A 95 -39.77 50.99 42.54
N GLU A 96 -40.49 51.69 41.64
CA GLU A 96 -40.73 51.21 40.27
C GLU A 96 -39.42 51.03 39.49
N ARG A 97 -38.45 51.94 39.67
CA ARG A 97 -37.14 51.81 39.04
C ARG A 97 -36.35 50.65 39.61
N GLU A 98 -36.37 50.46 40.92
CA GLU A 98 -35.68 49.35 41.57
C GLU A 98 -36.24 48.01 41.08
N LEU A 99 -37.56 47.88 40.97
CA LEU A 99 -38.23 46.69 40.44
C LEU A 99 -37.86 46.46 38.95
N CYS A 100 -37.79 47.53 38.15
CA CYS A 100 -37.36 47.45 36.75
C CYS A 100 -35.90 46.99 36.62
N VAL A 101 -35.01 47.49 37.48
CA VAL A 101 -33.59 47.10 37.50
C VAL A 101 -33.44 45.64 37.94
N GLN A 102 -34.09 45.23 39.02
CA GLN A 102 -34.08 43.83 39.48
C GLN A 102 -34.60 42.86 38.41
N GLN A 103 -35.64 43.24 37.68
CA GLN A 103 -36.15 42.43 36.57
C GLN A 103 -35.12 42.31 35.43
N ARG A 104 -34.43 43.40 35.10
CA ARG A 104 -33.34 43.37 34.10
C ARG A 104 -32.18 42.50 34.57
N GLU A 105 -31.78 42.63 35.83
CA GLU A 105 -30.71 41.80 36.43
C GLU A 105 -31.06 40.32 36.38
N ASN A 106 -32.28 39.95 36.74
CA ASN A 106 -32.75 38.56 36.67
C ASN A 106 -32.76 38.03 35.24
N ASN A 107 -33.16 38.84 34.26
CA ASN A 107 -33.14 38.45 32.85
C ASN A 107 -31.69 38.25 32.36
N ILE A 108 -30.79 39.19 32.67
CA ILE A 108 -29.37 39.10 32.31
C ILE A 108 -28.75 37.85 32.95
N LYS A 109 -29.02 37.61 34.23
CA LYS A 109 -28.53 36.43 34.96
C LYS A 109 -28.97 35.13 34.28
N LYS A 110 -30.25 35.00 33.94
CA LYS A 110 -30.77 33.81 33.22
C LYS A 110 -30.08 33.61 31.87
N THR A 111 -29.82 34.69 31.12
CA THR A 111 -29.11 34.61 29.84
C THR A 111 -27.66 34.14 30.02
N ILE A 112 -26.95 34.71 31.00
CA ILE A 112 -25.56 34.32 31.30
C ILE A 112 -25.51 32.85 31.75
N ASP A 113 -26.40 32.44 32.66
CA ASP A 113 -26.44 31.06 33.16
C ASP A 113 -26.72 30.06 32.03
N ALA A 114 -27.62 30.39 31.11
CA ALA A 114 -27.89 29.57 29.92
C ALA A 114 -26.67 29.46 28.99
N GLN A 115 -25.99 30.58 28.71
CA GLN A 115 -24.78 30.59 27.91
C GLN A 115 -23.65 29.79 28.56
N VAL A 116 -23.44 29.96 29.87
CA VAL A 116 -22.43 29.22 30.63
C VAL A 116 -22.72 27.72 30.62
N ALA A 117 -23.99 27.31 30.74
CA ALA A 117 -24.38 25.91 30.65
C ALA A 117 -24.10 25.32 29.26
N GLU A 118 -24.37 26.08 28.20
CA GLU A 118 -24.09 25.65 26.83
C GLU A 118 -22.59 25.52 26.57
N GLU A 119 -21.79 26.51 26.98
CA GLU A 119 -20.34 26.47 26.86
C GLU A 119 -19.73 25.31 27.66
N ARG A 120 -20.21 25.05 28.88
CA ARG A 120 -19.78 23.88 29.66
C ARG A 120 -20.07 22.56 28.94
N LYS A 121 -21.23 22.45 28.30
CA LYS A 121 -21.59 21.27 27.52
C LYS A 121 -20.67 21.12 26.31
N ARG A 122 -20.47 22.19 25.53
CA ARG A 122 -19.56 22.20 24.36
C ARG A 122 -18.14 21.80 24.75
N LEU A 123 -17.60 22.41 25.81
CA LEU A 123 -16.25 22.12 26.29
C LEU A 123 -16.11 20.65 26.73
N LYS A 124 -17.15 20.09 27.34
CA LYS A 124 -17.19 18.69 27.75
C LYS A 124 -17.20 17.74 26.55
N ASP A 125 -18.05 18.03 25.55
CA ASP A 125 -18.13 17.26 24.32
C ASP A 125 -16.79 17.31 23.54
N GLU A 126 -16.16 18.49 23.46
CA GLU A 126 -14.83 18.66 22.85
C GLU A 126 -13.74 17.87 23.59
N TYR A 127 -13.74 17.91 24.92
CA TYR A 127 -12.78 17.14 25.72
C TYR A 127 -12.94 15.64 25.50
N ASP A 128 -14.17 15.12 25.48
CA ASP A 128 -14.43 13.69 25.28
C ASP A 128 -14.09 13.26 23.83
N ALA A 129 -14.30 14.13 22.84
CA ALA A 129 -13.86 13.91 21.47
C ALA A 129 -12.33 13.87 21.34
N LEU A 130 -11.62 14.83 21.95
CA LEU A 130 -10.16 14.87 21.97
C LEU A 130 -9.56 13.64 22.68
N LYS A 131 -10.16 13.23 23.80
CA LYS A 131 -9.73 12.04 24.54
C LYS A 131 -9.87 10.79 23.68
N SER A 132 -11.03 10.61 23.04
CA SER A 132 -11.29 9.46 22.16
C SER A 132 -10.33 9.42 20.96
N ARG A 133 -10.01 10.60 20.40
CA ARG A 133 -9.04 10.73 19.31
C ARG A 133 -7.62 10.38 19.74
N LEU A 134 -7.18 10.83 20.91
CA LEU A 134 -5.85 10.50 21.42
C LEU A 134 -5.69 9.00 21.66
N GLU A 135 -6.72 8.35 22.22
CA GLU A 135 -6.73 6.91 22.47
C GLU A 135 -6.70 6.11 21.16
N SER A 136 -7.44 6.54 20.13
CA SER A 136 -7.41 5.88 18.82
C SER A 136 -6.08 6.09 18.09
N GLU A 137 -5.49 7.28 18.15
CA GLU A 137 -4.16 7.56 17.59
C GLU A 137 -3.07 6.71 18.27
N TYR A 138 -3.11 6.58 19.59
CA TYR A 138 -2.18 5.73 20.34
C TYR A 138 -2.28 4.25 19.93
N ASN A 139 -3.50 3.71 19.89
CA ASN A 139 -3.74 2.32 19.50
C ASN A 139 -3.33 2.06 18.04
N ASN A 140 -3.58 3.00 17.14
CA ASN A 140 -3.15 2.89 15.74
C ASN A 140 -1.62 2.88 15.62
N CYS A 141 -0.93 3.76 16.35
CA CYS A 141 0.54 3.81 16.36
C CYS A 141 1.15 2.47 16.80
N MET A 142 0.64 1.89 17.90
CA MET A 142 1.09 0.59 18.41
C MET A 142 0.88 -0.54 17.39
N LEU A 143 -0.27 -0.56 16.70
CA LEU A 143 -0.56 -1.54 15.66
C LEU A 143 0.38 -1.39 14.45
N GLU A 144 0.64 -0.16 14.01
CA GLU A 144 1.56 0.11 12.91
C GLU A 144 2.99 -0.34 13.21
N GLU A 145 3.48 -0.11 14.44
CA GLU A 145 4.81 -0.58 14.86
C GLU A 145 4.90 -2.11 14.85
N GLN A 146 3.87 -2.79 15.36
CA GLN A 146 3.82 -4.24 15.37
C GLN A 146 3.79 -4.82 13.94
N GLN A 147 3.03 -4.19 13.03
CA GLN A 147 3.00 -4.57 11.62
C GLN A 147 4.36 -4.34 10.94
N LYS A 148 5.04 -3.22 11.21
CA LYS A 148 6.38 -2.93 10.68
C LYS A 148 7.41 -3.96 11.15
N SER A 149 7.40 -4.31 12.45
CA SER A 149 8.30 -5.33 12.99
C SER A 149 8.05 -6.70 12.35
N SER A 150 6.79 -7.14 12.29
CA SER A 150 6.41 -8.42 11.69
C SER A 150 6.79 -8.51 10.20
N SER A 151 6.55 -7.43 9.44
CA SER A 151 6.95 -7.34 8.04
C SER A 151 8.46 -7.46 7.86
N ALA A 152 9.25 -6.80 8.71
CA ALA A 152 10.71 -6.84 8.62
C ALA A 152 11.27 -8.24 8.92
N ASP A 153 10.70 -8.94 9.90
CA ASP A 153 11.07 -10.32 10.23
C ASP A 153 10.71 -11.28 9.09
N LEU A 154 9.52 -11.12 8.50
CA LEU A 154 9.10 -11.91 7.35
C LEU A 154 10.02 -11.69 6.14
N GLU A 155 10.39 -10.44 5.86
CA GLU A 155 11.33 -10.09 4.79
C GLU A 155 12.71 -10.73 5.01
N ARG A 156 13.22 -10.71 6.26
CA ARG A 156 14.47 -11.39 6.63
C ARG A 156 14.39 -12.90 6.40
N GLN A 157 13.26 -13.53 6.74
CA GLN A 157 13.04 -14.96 6.51
C GLN A 157 13.04 -15.29 5.02
N TYR A 158 12.33 -14.52 4.19
CA TYR A 158 12.33 -14.72 2.74
C TYR A 158 13.72 -14.58 2.13
N LYS A 159 14.46 -13.53 2.50
CA LYS A 159 15.85 -13.32 2.04
C LYS A 159 16.76 -14.48 2.43
N SER A 160 16.63 -14.98 3.67
CA SER A 160 17.39 -16.14 4.13
C SER A 160 17.05 -17.40 3.33
N CYS A 161 15.76 -17.67 3.11
CA CYS A 161 15.28 -18.82 2.35
C CYS A 161 15.74 -18.80 0.88
N ILE A 162 15.72 -17.63 0.24
CA ILE A 162 16.24 -17.45 -1.12
C ILE A 162 17.75 -17.76 -1.14
N SER A 163 18.52 -17.25 -0.17
CA SER A 163 19.96 -17.51 -0.10
C SER A 163 20.30 -18.99 0.10
N THR A 164 19.51 -19.72 0.90
CA THR A 164 19.71 -21.16 1.07
C THR A 164 19.36 -21.95 -0.19
N LEU A 165 18.29 -21.55 -0.89
CA LEU A 165 17.90 -22.14 -2.17
C LEU A 165 18.97 -21.92 -3.25
N ASP A 166 19.50 -20.70 -3.37
CA ASP A 166 20.54 -20.37 -4.35
C ASP A 166 21.81 -21.20 -4.14
N LYS A 167 22.22 -21.38 -2.88
CA LYS A 167 23.35 -22.26 -2.53
C LYS A 167 23.08 -23.71 -2.93
N ALA A 168 21.87 -24.22 -2.69
CA ALA A 168 21.48 -25.56 -3.07
C ALA A 168 21.44 -25.76 -4.60
N ASN A 169 20.94 -24.76 -5.34
CA ASN A 169 20.92 -24.77 -6.80
C ASN A 169 22.34 -24.79 -7.37
N ALA A 170 23.25 -23.96 -6.86
CA ALA A 170 24.65 -23.96 -7.29
C ALA A 170 25.35 -25.32 -7.09
N VAL A 171 24.97 -26.09 -6.06
CA VAL A 171 25.47 -27.47 -5.87
C VAL A 171 24.89 -28.42 -6.92
N LYS A 172 23.58 -28.34 -7.19
CA LYS A 172 22.92 -29.18 -8.20
C LYS A 172 23.44 -28.89 -9.61
N ASP A 173 23.71 -27.64 -9.95
CA ASP A 173 24.26 -27.27 -11.26
C ASP A 173 25.65 -27.88 -11.49
N LYS A 174 26.48 -27.92 -10.44
CA LYS A 174 27.77 -28.62 -10.49
C LYS A 174 27.58 -30.11 -10.73
N GLU A 175 26.59 -30.73 -10.09
CA GLU A 175 26.29 -32.15 -10.30
C GLU A 175 25.82 -32.45 -11.72
N ILE A 176 24.90 -31.63 -12.22
CA ILE A 176 24.41 -31.72 -13.60
C ILE A 176 25.60 -31.61 -14.56
N GLY A 177 26.50 -30.64 -14.36
CA GLY A 177 27.71 -30.50 -15.16
C GLY A 177 28.60 -31.76 -15.16
N ARG A 178 28.79 -32.41 -14.00
CA ARG A 178 29.55 -33.66 -13.90
C ARG A 178 28.87 -34.81 -14.65
N LEU A 179 27.56 -34.96 -14.48
CA LEU A 179 26.77 -36.00 -15.15
C LEU A 179 26.76 -35.79 -16.67
N SER A 180 26.60 -34.56 -17.14
CA SER A 180 26.66 -34.23 -18.56
C SER A 180 28.02 -34.58 -19.18
N ALA A 181 29.13 -34.29 -18.49
CA ALA A 181 30.46 -34.66 -18.95
C ALA A 181 30.65 -36.19 -19.04
N SER A 182 30.15 -36.94 -18.06
CA SER A 182 30.18 -38.42 -18.09
C SER A 182 29.30 -39.00 -19.20
N LEU A 183 28.10 -38.46 -19.41
CA LEU A 183 27.24 -38.85 -20.53
C LEU A 183 27.90 -38.61 -21.88
N SER A 184 28.59 -37.49 -22.05
CA SER A 184 29.34 -37.22 -23.28
C SER A 184 30.47 -38.23 -23.51
N ARG A 185 31.17 -38.66 -22.45
CA ARG A 185 32.22 -39.68 -22.54
C ARG A 185 31.64 -41.03 -22.98
N TYR A 186 30.61 -41.52 -22.29
CA TYR A 186 29.95 -42.78 -22.65
C TYR A 186 29.36 -42.77 -24.05
N LYS A 187 28.82 -41.63 -24.51
CA LYS A 187 28.32 -41.48 -25.88
C LYS A 187 29.42 -41.69 -26.93
N ASN A 188 30.63 -41.21 -26.66
CA ASN A 188 31.79 -41.41 -27.54
C ASN A 188 32.25 -42.88 -27.50
N GLU A 189 32.37 -43.47 -26.31
CA GLU A 189 32.74 -44.89 -26.17
C GLU A 189 31.77 -45.82 -26.91
N ILE A 190 30.46 -45.57 -26.82
CA ILE A 190 29.45 -46.34 -27.57
C ILE A 190 29.67 -46.21 -29.09
N LYS A 191 30.03 -45.01 -29.58
CA LYS A 191 30.32 -44.78 -30.99
C LYS A 191 31.54 -45.58 -31.43
N ASP A 192 32.59 -45.59 -30.63
CA ASP A 192 33.83 -46.33 -30.91
C ASP A 192 33.58 -47.85 -30.90
N LEU A 193 32.88 -48.35 -29.88
CA LEU A 193 32.48 -49.76 -29.79
C LEU A 193 31.63 -50.20 -30.99
N LYS A 194 30.72 -49.34 -31.46
CA LYS A 194 29.93 -49.60 -32.66
C LYS A 194 30.79 -49.74 -33.91
N HIS A 195 31.85 -48.94 -34.04
CA HIS A 195 32.81 -49.06 -35.14
C HIS A 195 33.60 -50.37 -35.06
N VAL A 196 34.13 -50.70 -33.88
CA VAL A 196 34.85 -51.96 -33.64
C VAL A 196 33.97 -53.16 -33.99
N LEU A 197 32.71 -53.17 -33.53
CA LEU A 197 31.75 -54.23 -33.81
C LEU A 197 31.46 -54.37 -35.31
N SER A 198 31.38 -53.26 -36.05
CA SER A 198 31.23 -53.29 -37.51
C SER A 198 32.46 -53.92 -38.19
N SER A 199 33.67 -53.62 -37.71
CA SER A 199 34.89 -54.23 -38.23
C SER A 199 34.95 -55.73 -37.96
N VAL A 200 34.67 -56.16 -36.72
CA VAL A 200 34.63 -57.58 -36.33
C VAL A 200 33.59 -58.35 -37.15
N LYS A 201 32.42 -57.74 -37.40
CA LYS A 201 31.40 -58.35 -38.25
C LYS A 201 31.90 -58.60 -39.67
N LYS A 202 32.71 -57.69 -40.23
CA LYS A 202 33.33 -57.88 -41.55
C LYS A 202 34.35 -59.02 -41.51
N THR A 203 35.19 -59.11 -40.47
CA THR A 203 36.19 -60.18 -40.37
C THR A 203 35.56 -61.55 -40.19
N ILE A 204 34.47 -61.67 -39.42
CA ILE A 204 33.71 -62.92 -39.30
C ILE A 204 33.20 -63.33 -40.68
N LYS A 205 32.56 -62.42 -41.42
CA LYS A 205 32.08 -62.70 -42.78
C LYS A 205 33.21 -63.19 -43.70
N THR A 206 34.37 -62.56 -43.66
CA THR A 206 35.51 -63.02 -44.49
C THR A 206 36.01 -64.41 -44.10
N LEU A 207 35.97 -64.76 -42.81
CA LEU A 207 36.33 -66.10 -42.36
C LEU A 207 35.29 -67.13 -42.80
N ASP A 208 34.00 -66.80 -42.72
CA ASP A 208 32.92 -67.65 -43.22
C ASP A 208 33.08 -67.94 -44.72
N ASP A 209 33.39 -66.91 -45.52
CA ASP A 209 33.65 -67.04 -46.96
C ASP A 209 34.87 -67.96 -47.23
N ILE A 210 35.93 -67.85 -46.43
CA ILE A 210 37.12 -68.71 -46.53
C ILE A 210 36.79 -70.17 -46.16
N ILE A 211 36.05 -70.39 -45.07
CA ILE A 211 35.62 -71.72 -44.62
C ILE A 211 34.77 -72.36 -45.72
N TYR A 212 33.77 -71.65 -46.22
CA TYR A 212 32.93 -72.13 -47.31
C TYR A 212 33.76 -72.53 -48.54
N SER A 213 34.71 -71.68 -48.96
CA SER A 213 35.59 -72.01 -50.09
C SER A 213 36.44 -73.26 -49.83
N LYS A 214 36.98 -73.43 -48.61
CA LYS A 214 37.76 -74.61 -48.24
C LYS A 214 36.89 -75.86 -48.25
N ASP A 215 35.68 -75.79 -47.72
CA ASP A 215 34.73 -76.91 -47.73
C ASP A 215 34.41 -77.35 -49.16
N GLN A 216 34.17 -76.39 -50.07
CA GLN A 216 33.97 -76.72 -51.49
C GLN A 216 35.19 -77.42 -52.10
N THR A 217 36.41 -76.98 -51.79
CA THR A 217 37.62 -77.65 -52.29
C THR A 217 37.80 -79.05 -51.73
N ILE A 218 37.51 -79.27 -50.44
CA ILE A 218 37.58 -80.59 -49.80
C ILE A 218 36.59 -81.55 -50.47
N ILE A 219 35.35 -81.09 -50.71
CA ILE A 219 34.33 -81.89 -51.41
C ILE A 219 34.81 -82.26 -52.81
N ALA A 220 35.32 -81.30 -53.58
CA ALA A 220 35.82 -81.56 -54.93
C ALA A 220 37.00 -82.56 -54.95
N TYR A 221 37.93 -82.47 -53.99
CA TYR A 221 39.02 -83.45 -53.85
C TYR A 221 38.48 -84.84 -53.49
N TYR A 222 37.53 -84.91 -52.54
CA TYR A 222 36.89 -86.16 -52.14
C TYR A 222 36.17 -86.84 -53.31
N ASP A 223 35.37 -86.09 -54.07
CA ASP A 223 34.68 -86.60 -55.26
C ASP A 223 35.68 -87.07 -56.32
N GLY A 224 36.78 -86.33 -56.52
CA GLY A 224 37.88 -86.70 -57.41
C GLY A 224 38.54 -88.02 -57.00
N ILE A 225 38.86 -88.21 -55.72
CA ILE A 225 39.45 -89.46 -55.21
C ILE A 225 38.48 -90.64 -55.40
N CYS A 226 37.21 -90.47 -55.02
CA CYS A 226 36.17 -91.47 -55.21
C CYS A 226 35.99 -91.88 -56.68
N SER A 227 36.15 -90.94 -57.62
CA SER A 227 36.06 -91.23 -59.06
C SER A 227 37.19 -92.11 -59.60
N ILE A 228 38.39 -92.04 -59.00
CA ILE A 228 39.58 -92.79 -59.43
C ILE A 228 39.56 -94.21 -58.86
N ASN A 229 39.17 -94.37 -57.59
CA ASN A 229 39.05 -95.66 -56.94
C ASN A 229 37.82 -95.68 -56.01
N PRO A 230 36.68 -96.23 -56.46
CA PRO A 230 35.42 -96.20 -55.71
C PRO A 230 35.50 -96.86 -54.34
N ASP A 231 36.39 -97.85 -54.17
CA ASP A 231 36.51 -98.66 -52.95
C ASP A 231 37.65 -98.19 -52.03
N CYS A 232 38.32 -97.07 -52.32
CA CYS A 232 39.50 -96.65 -51.54
C CYS A 232 39.20 -95.92 -50.23
N ILE A 233 38.00 -95.36 -50.06
CA ILE A 233 37.61 -94.67 -48.83
C ILE A 233 36.39 -95.38 -48.24
N ASP A 234 36.66 -96.20 -47.21
CA ASP A 234 35.64 -96.82 -46.39
C ASP A 234 35.15 -95.78 -45.36
N ASN A 235 34.04 -95.10 -45.68
CA ASN A 235 33.39 -94.06 -44.84
C ASN A 235 32.92 -94.56 -43.47
N THR A 236 33.20 -95.81 -43.18
CA THR A 236 32.64 -96.56 -42.09
C THR A 236 33.68 -97.00 -41.08
N ILE A 237 34.95 -96.75 -41.36
CA ILE A 237 36.07 -96.96 -40.43
C ILE A 237 36.21 -95.76 -39.48
N GLU A 238 36.34 -96.03 -38.18
CA GLU A 238 36.62 -94.99 -37.18
C GLU A 238 37.93 -94.25 -37.52
N PRO A 239 37.91 -92.90 -37.58
CA PRO A 239 39.11 -92.11 -37.79
C PRO A 239 40.18 -92.44 -36.74
N THR A 240 41.40 -92.72 -37.18
CA THR A 240 42.53 -93.06 -36.29
C THR A 240 42.96 -91.88 -35.41
N ILE A 241 42.71 -90.65 -35.85
CA ILE A 241 43.11 -89.43 -35.15
C ILE A 241 41.94 -88.45 -35.19
N PHE A 242 41.53 -87.99 -34.01
CA PHE A 242 40.57 -86.90 -33.85
C PHE A 242 41.33 -85.62 -33.52
N TYR A 243 41.22 -84.61 -34.39
CA TYR A 243 41.91 -83.33 -34.20
C TYR A 243 41.21 -82.41 -33.19
N GLU A 244 39.90 -82.56 -33.00
CA GLU A 244 39.12 -81.80 -32.01
C GLU A 244 38.76 -82.67 -30.80
N LYS A 245 38.80 -82.06 -29.61
CA LYS A 245 38.56 -82.72 -28.33
C LYS A 245 37.15 -83.32 -28.22
N GLU A 246 36.17 -82.73 -28.91
CA GLU A 246 34.77 -83.18 -28.93
C GLU A 246 34.41 -84.01 -30.17
N ALA A 247 35.28 -84.09 -31.17
CA ALA A 247 35.00 -84.80 -32.41
C ALA A 247 34.82 -86.30 -32.20
N LYS A 248 35.54 -86.90 -31.24
CA LYS A 248 35.35 -88.30 -30.86
C LYS A 248 33.95 -88.54 -30.27
N VAL A 249 33.46 -87.60 -29.45
CA VAL A 249 32.12 -87.70 -28.84
C VAL A 249 31.03 -87.54 -29.90
N LEU A 250 31.20 -86.62 -30.85
CA LEU A 250 30.30 -86.43 -31.98
C LEU A 250 30.27 -87.66 -32.90
N TRP A 251 31.42 -88.26 -33.19
CA TRP A 251 31.52 -89.51 -33.96
C TRP A 251 30.75 -90.65 -33.29
N THR A 252 30.95 -90.86 -31.99
CA THR A 252 30.21 -91.88 -31.22
C THR A 252 28.70 -91.61 -31.26
N ARG A 253 28.29 -90.35 -31.11
CA ARG A 253 26.87 -89.97 -31.13
C ARG A 253 26.22 -90.21 -32.51
N TRP A 254 26.87 -89.82 -33.60
CA TRP A 254 26.40 -90.13 -34.96
C TRP A 254 26.32 -91.63 -35.22
N HIS A 255 27.28 -92.39 -34.70
CA HIS A 255 27.30 -93.84 -34.81
C HIS A 255 26.17 -94.49 -34.00
N ASP A 256 25.82 -93.96 -32.83
CA ASP A 256 24.68 -94.41 -32.03
C ASP A 256 23.34 -94.04 -32.67
N ASP A 257 23.17 -92.80 -33.15
CA ASP A 257 21.95 -92.35 -33.84
C ASP A 257 21.69 -93.16 -35.14
N ALA A 258 22.74 -93.63 -35.82
CA ALA A 258 22.65 -94.49 -37.00
C ALA A 258 22.16 -95.92 -36.71
N LYS A 259 22.16 -96.39 -35.45
CA LYS A 259 21.64 -97.73 -35.09
C LYS A 259 20.11 -97.80 -35.28
N ASP A 260 19.43 -96.68 -35.06
CA ASP A 260 17.97 -96.61 -35.02
C ASP A 260 17.33 -96.04 -36.31
N ASP A 261 18.08 -95.28 -37.13
CA ASP A 261 17.61 -94.78 -38.43
C ASP A 261 18.00 -95.72 -39.60
N LEU A 262 17.01 -96.41 -40.16
CA LEU A 262 17.18 -97.40 -41.22
C LEU A 262 17.74 -96.81 -42.53
N ASN A 263 17.51 -95.52 -42.81
CA ASN A 263 18.03 -94.86 -44.01
C ASN A 263 19.52 -94.52 -43.87
N ILE A 264 19.96 -94.16 -42.66
CA ILE A 264 21.38 -93.92 -42.36
C ILE A 264 22.14 -95.23 -42.37
N ARG A 265 21.56 -96.30 -41.79
CA ARG A 265 22.15 -97.65 -41.73
C ARG A 265 22.34 -98.31 -43.09
N LYS A 266 21.51 -97.99 -44.10
CA LYS A 266 21.70 -98.46 -45.48
C LYS A 266 22.79 -97.69 -46.23
N LYS A 267 23.09 -96.46 -45.83
CA LYS A 267 24.04 -95.59 -46.51
C LYS A 267 25.46 -95.69 -45.95
N TYR A 268 25.60 -96.08 -44.69
CA TYR A 268 26.89 -96.25 -43.99
C TYR A 268 26.91 -97.56 -43.16
N THR A 269 27.70 -98.55 -43.58
CA THR A 269 27.97 -99.81 -42.84
C THR A 269 29.20 -99.70 -41.90
N PHE A 270 29.09 -99.07 -40.72
CA PHE A 270 30.24 -98.76 -39.84
C PHE A 270 31.03 -100.00 -39.36
N ARG A 271 32.36 -99.97 -39.47
CA ARG A 271 33.32 -101.02 -39.09
C ARG A 271 34.34 -100.45 -38.09
N THR A 272 34.46 -101.08 -36.93
CA THR A 272 35.47 -100.73 -35.93
C THR A 272 36.81 -101.39 -36.30
N LEU A 273 37.92 -100.65 -36.28
CA LEU A 273 39.27 -101.24 -36.39
C LEU A 273 39.51 -102.09 -35.12
N VAL A 274 39.77 -103.38 -35.31
CA VAL A 274 40.20 -104.32 -34.26
C VAL A 274 41.72 -104.39 -34.27
#